data_AF-A0A376PS68-F1
#
_entry.id   AF-A0A376PS68-F1
#
_cell.length_a   1.000
_cell.length_b   1.000
_cell.length_c   1.000
_cell.angle_alpha   90.00
_cell.angle_beta   90.00
_cell.angle_gamma   90.00
#
_symmetry.space_group_name_H-M   'P 1'
#
loop_
_entity.id
_entity.type
_entity.pdbx_description
1 polymer ?
#
loop_
_entity_poly.entity_id
_entity_poly.type
_entity_poly.pdbx_seq_one_letter_code
_entity_poly.pdbx_strand_id
1 'polypeptide(L)'
;MMTFFSGLSPCLIGIEACGSSHYWARELTRMGHTVRIIPPKLVKPYLKGNKNDANDTAAICGAISRPGMRFVALKSEAQQTLQAEHRVRVRVRVRVRVRVRVRARIIRERTALCNEIRGLLSEFGLVLPVGIRHVRKILPEILSQQEQWNDRFIRLLCELSEEMQMLDERISRYDRRPHEAARDDIRIKRLMEIESFGPIVASAL
;
A
#
# COMPACT_ATOMS: atom_id res chain seq x y z
N MET A 1 -24.35 -13.71 -25.04
CA MET A 1 -24.79 -12.33 -24.70
C MET A 1 -24.62 -11.38 -25.89
N MET A 2 -23.44 -11.27 -26.51
CA MET A 2 -23.27 -10.39 -27.68
C MET A 2 -24.14 -10.77 -28.88
N THR A 3 -24.20 -12.06 -29.21
CA THR A 3 -25.09 -12.60 -30.24
C THR A 3 -26.58 -12.30 -30.01
N PHE A 4 -27.00 -12.21 -28.75
CA PHE A 4 -28.38 -11.88 -28.40
C PHE A 4 -28.71 -10.42 -28.71
N PHE A 5 -27.84 -9.49 -28.30
CA PHE A 5 -28.06 -8.05 -28.54
C PHE A 5 -27.88 -7.67 -30.01
N SER A 6 -26.97 -8.32 -30.75
CA SER A 6 -26.81 -8.10 -32.19
C SER A 6 -28.05 -8.43 -33.02
N GLY A 7 -28.95 -9.29 -32.52
CA GLY A 7 -30.21 -9.61 -33.18
C GLY A 7 -31.38 -8.68 -32.82
N LEU A 8 -31.19 -7.73 -31.90
CA LEU A 8 -32.22 -6.80 -31.45
C LEU A 8 -32.12 -5.47 -32.18
N SER A 9 -33.26 -4.82 -32.40
CA SER A 9 -33.27 -3.42 -32.83
C SER A 9 -32.67 -2.51 -31.74
N PRO A 10 -32.08 -1.35 -32.12
CA PRO A 10 -31.61 -0.34 -31.18
C PRO A 10 -32.64 -0.04 -30.09
N CYS A 11 -32.24 -0.18 -28.82
CA CYS A 11 -33.14 -0.07 -27.67
C CYS A 11 -32.42 0.57 -26.47
N LEU A 12 -33.20 0.97 -25.46
CA LEU A 12 -32.69 1.51 -24.21
C LEU A 12 -32.32 0.37 -23.26
N ILE A 13 -31.07 0.32 -22.81
CA ILE A 13 -30.57 -0.71 -21.88
C ILE A 13 -30.16 -0.04 -20.57
N GLY A 14 -30.74 -0.51 -19.46
CA GLY A 14 -30.32 -0.15 -18.11
C GLY A 14 -29.31 -1.14 -17.55
N ILE A 15 -28.20 -0.63 -17.02
CA ILE A 15 -27.16 -1.44 -16.37
C ILE A 15 -26.91 -0.89 -14.98
N GLU A 16 -26.93 -1.74 -13.95
CA GLU A 16 -26.46 -1.33 -12.63
C GLU A 16 -24.92 -1.18 -12.64
N ALA A 17 -24.40 -0.11 -12.02
CA ALA A 17 -22.97 0.14 -11.98
C ALA A 17 -22.24 -0.94 -11.17
N CYS A 18 -21.53 -1.81 -11.88
CA CYS A 18 -20.68 -2.86 -11.34
C CYS A 18 -19.29 -2.84 -12.03
N GLY A 19 -18.39 -3.77 -11.66
CA GLY A 19 -17.02 -3.81 -12.20
C GLY A 19 -16.93 -3.91 -13.73
N SER A 20 -17.90 -4.57 -14.37
CA SER A 20 -17.95 -4.77 -15.82
C SER A 20 -18.90 -3.81 -16.57
N SER A 21 -19.63 -2.96 -15.84
CA SER A 21 -20.68 -2.10 -16.43
C SER A 21 -20.18 -1.19 -17.55
N HIS A 22 -19.00 -0.59 -17.40
CA HIS A 22 -18.41 0.26 -18.44
C HIS A 22 -17.98 -0.52 -19.70
N TYR A 23 -17.51 -1.75 -19.54
CA TYR A 23 -17.18 -2.61 -20.68
C TYR A 23 -18.44 -2.93 -21.47
N TRP A 24 -19.46 -3.47 -20.81
CA TRP A 24 -20.72 -3.84 -21.47
C TRP A 24 -21.44 -2.63 -22.07
N ALA A 25 -21.41 -1.49 -21.40
CA ALA A 25 -22.01 -0.28 -21.93
C ALA A 25 -21.31 0.19 -23.22
N ARG A 26 -19.99 0.03 -23.35
CA ARG A 26 -19.29 0.32 -24.61
C ARG A 26 -19.68 -0.67 -25.71
N GLU A 27 -19.64 -1.97 -25.43
CA GLU A 27 -19.97 -2.99 -26.45
C GLU A 27 -21.41 -2.83 -26.96
N LEU A 28 -22.37 -2.63 -26.07
CA LEU A 28 -23.78 -2.44 -26.42
C LEU A 28 -24.02 -1.11 -27.15
N THR A 29 -23.28 -0.05 -26.79
CA THR A 29 -23.33 1.22 -27.53
C THR A 29 -22.77 1.07 -28.94
N ARG A 30 -21.70 0.29 -29.15
CA ARG A 30 -21.16 0.00 -30.49
C ARG A 30 -22.14 -0.77 -31.37
N MET A 31 -23.03 -1.56 -30.77
CA MET A 31 -24.13 -2.26 -31.46
C MET A 31 -25.34 -1.35 -31.75
N GLY A 32 -25.28 -0.07 -31.37
CA GLY A 32 -26.35 0.91 -31.64
C GLY A 32 -27.39 1.05 -30.52
N HIS A 33 -27.25 0.34 -29.40
CA HIS A 33 -28.17 0.52 -28.26
C HIS A 33 -27.85 1.79 -27.46
N THR A 34 -28.87 2.39 -26.89
CA THR A 34 -28.70 3.49 -25.93
C THR A 34 -28.51 2.87 -24.54
N VAL A 35 -27.33 3.01 -23.94
CA VAL A 35 -27.05 2.42 -22.63
C VAL A 35 -27.05 3.49 -21.53
N ARG A 36 -27.69 3.19 -20.40
CA ARG A 36 -27.67 4.03 -19.21
C ARG A 36 -27.21 3.24 -17.99
N ILE A 37 -26.11 3.68 -17.38
CA ILE A 37 -25.55 3.05 -16.17
C ILE A 37 -26.14 3.73 -14.92
N ILE A 38 -26.76 2.97 -14.03
CA ILE A 38 -27.43 3.48 -12.82
C ILE A 38 -26.58 3.13 -11.58
N PRO A 39 -26.29 4.08 -10.67
CA PRO A 39 -25.63 3.77 -9.40
C PRO A 39 -26.45 2.78 -8.55
N PRO A 40 -25.83 1.76 -7.91
CA PRO A 40 -26.54 0.79 -7.06
C PRO A 40 -27.40 1.43 -5.96
N LYS A 41 -26.93 2.55 -5.41
CA LYS A 41 -27.67 3.33 -4.40
C LYS A 41 -29.02 3.84 -4.92
N LEU A 42 -29.14 4.09 -6.22
CA LEU A 42 -30.37 4.56 -6.86
C LEU A 42 -31.24 3.41 -7.37
N VAL A 43 -30.68 2.20 -7.54
CA VAL A 43 -31.44 0.98 -7.86
C VAL A 43 -32.07 0.39 -6.60
N LYS A 44 -31.36 0.39 -5.48
CA LYS A 44 -31.79 -0.22 -4.20
C LYS A 44 -33.23 0.12 -3.76
N PRO A 45 -33.72 1.36 -3.85
CA PRO A 45 -35.10 1.70 -3.46
C PRO A 45 -36.19 1.00 -4.29
N TYR A 46 -35.85 0.49 -5.49
CA TYR A 46 -36.78 -0.18 -6.39
C TYR A 46 -36.80 -1.71 -6.20
N LEU A 47 -35.93 -2.26 -5.36
CA LEU A 47 -35.86 -3.69 -5.09
C LEU A 47 -37.05 -4.13 -4.23
N LYS A 48 -37.82 -5.11 -4.71
CA LYS A 48 -38.96 -5.68 -3.98
C LYS A 48 -38.62 -7.09 -3.51
N GLY A 49 -38.67 -7.31 -2.20
CA GLY A 49 -38.38 -8.62 -1.60
C GLY A 49 -36.89 -8.98 -1.63
N ASN A 50 -36.59 -10.28 -1.59
CA ASN A 50 -35.23 -10.79 -1.57
C ASN A 50 -34.53 -10.60 -2.91
N LYS A 51 -33.20 -10.51 -2.87
CA LYS A 51 -32.37 -10.36 -4.06
C LYS A 51 -32.45 -11.62 -4.93
N ASN A 52 -32.88 -11.45 -6.17
CA ASN A 52 -32.81 -12.43 -7.25
C ASN A 52 -32.80 -11.69 -8.60
N ASP A 53 -32.45 -12.39 -9.68
CA ASP A 53 -32.27 -11.77 -11.00
C ASP A 53 -33.54 -11.07 -11.52
N ALA A 54 -34.72 -11.61 -11.22
CA ALA A 54 -36.00 -11.03 -11.62
C ALA A 54 -36.28 -9.70 -10.91
N ASN A 55 -36.07 -9.67 -9.59
CA ASN A 55 -36.25 -8.49 -8.75
C ASN A 55 -35.20 -7.42 -9.05
N ASP A 56 -33.96 -7.80 -9.32
CA ASP A 56 -32.89 -6.89 -9.73
C ASP A 56 -33.21 -6.27 -11.11
N THR A 57 -33.67 -7.07 -12.08
CA THR A 57 -34.10 -6.58 -13.40
C THR A 57 -35.28 -5.61 -13.28
N ALA A 58 -36.31 -5.97 -12.51
CA ALA A 58 -37.47 -5.11 -12.28
C ALA A 58 -37.08 -3.79 -11.60
N ALA A 59 -36.14 -3.82 -10.67
CA ALA A 59 -35.62 -2.63 -9.99
C ALA A 59 -34.88 -1.70 -10.97
N ILE A 60 -34.03 -2.25 -11.84
CA ILE A 60 -33.31 -1.49 -12.88
C ILE A 60 -34.31 -0.86 -13.86
N CYS A 61 -35.30 -1.62 -14.33
CA CYS A 61 -36.37 -1.13 -15.21
C CYS A 61 -37.20 -0.01 -14.56
N GLY A 62 -37.49 -0.15 -13.26
CA GLY A 62 -38.19 0.86 -12.48
C GLY A 62 -37.36 2.14 -12.32
N ALA A 63 -36.06 2.02 -12.10
CA ALA A 63 -35.14 3.13 -11.92
C ALA A 63 -34.90 3.90 -13.23
N ILE A 64 -34.64 3.21 -14.34
CA ILE A 64 -34.31 3.86 -15.62
C ILE A 64 -35.46 4.69 -16.18
N SER A 65 -36.70 4.31 -15.87
CA SER A 65 -37.92 4.94 -16.38
C SER A 65 -38.27 6.25 -15.66
N ARG A 66 -37.52 6.63 -14.62
CA ARG A 66 -37.87 7.78 -13.77
C ARG A 66 -37.34 9.10 -14.36
N PRO A 67 -38.19 10.14 -14.44
CA PRO A 67 -37.74 11.46 -14.85
C PRO A 67 -36.71 11.99 -13.84
N GLY A 68 -35.63 12.62 -14.32
CA GLY A 68 -34.57 13.17 -13.46
C GLY A 68 -33.58 12.14 -12.89
N MET A 69 -33.62 10.88 -13.33
CA MET A 69 -32.66 9.86 -12.90
C MET A 69 -31.21 10.25 -13.26
N ARG A 70 -30.29 10.08 -12.31
CA ARG A 70 -28.86 10.35 -12.51
C ARG A 70 -28.14 9.09 -12.94
N PHE A 71 -27.37 9.20 -14.02
CA PHE A 71 -26.61 8.09 -14.59
C PHE A 71 -25.11 8.29 -14.40
N VAL A 72 -24.37 7.19 -14.32
CA VAL A 72 -22.91 7.21 -14.33
C VAL A 72 -22.44 7.49 -15.75
N ALA A 73 -21.55 8.47 -15.91
CA ALA A 73 -20.95 8.77 -17.21
C ALA A 73 -20.18 7.54 -17.74
N LEU A 74 -20.42 7.19 -19.01
CA LEU A 74 -19.69 6.13 -19.67
C LEU A 74 -18.22 6.55 -19.83
N LYS A 75 -17.31 5.72 -19.32
CA LYS A 75 -15.87 5.96 -19.44
C LYS A 75 -15.34 5.27 -20.69
N SER A 76 -14.48 5.99 -21.42
CA SER A 76 -13.64 5.37 -22.44
C SER A 76 -12.62 4.44 -21.80
N GLU A 77 -12.04 3.56 -22.61
CA GLU A 77 -10.95 2.68 -22.17
C GLU A 77 -9.77 3.50 -21.64
N ALA A 78 -9.34 4.54 -22.38
CA ALA A 78 -8.28 5.44 -21.95
C ALA A 78 -8.56 6.09 -20.58
N GLN A 79 -9.80 6.54 -20.33
CA GLN A 79 -10.18 7.10 -19.02
C GLN A 79 -10.14 6.06 -17.90
N GLN A 80 -10.53 4.81 -18.16
CA GLN A 80 -10.43 3.73 -17.17
C GLN A 80 -8.97 3.37 -16.87
N THR A 81 -8.12 3.34 -17.90
CA THR A 81 -6.68 3.10 -17.78
C THR A 81 -6.02 4.17 -16.93
N LEU A 82 -6.22 5.46 -17.24
CA LEU A 82 -5.68 6.58 -16.45
C LEU A 82 -6.14 6.51 -14.98
N GLN A 83 -7.41 6.16 -14.73
CA GLN A 83 -7.91 6.00 -13.37
C GLN A 83 -7.28 4.80 -12.64
N ALA A 84 -7.00 3.70 -13.36
CA ALA A 84 -6.32 2.55 -12.80
C ALA A 84 -4.85 2.88 -12.47
N GLU A 85 -4.15 3.54 -13.38
CA GLU A 85 -2.78 4.02 -13.18
C GLU A 85 -2.68 4.92 -11.96
N HIS A 86 -3.57 5.91 -11.82
CA HIS A 86 -3.59 6.79 -10.66
C HIS A 86 -3.80 6.02 -9.35
N ARG A 87 -4.75 5.07 -9.33
CA ARG A 87 -5.02 4.24 -8.14
C ARG A 87 -3.81 3.39 -7.76
N VAL A 88 -3.14 2.78 -8.74
CA VAL A 88 -1.91 2.02 -8.53
C VAL A 88 -0.81 2.91 -7.98
N ARG A 89 -0.57 4.07 -8.60
CA ARG A 89 0.46 5.04 -8.21
C ARG A 89 0.25 5.55 -6.78
N VAL A 90 -0.99 5.92 -6.42
CA VAL A 90 -1.32 6.36 -5.05
C VAL A 90 -1.09 5.22 -4.06
N ARG A 91 -1.53 4.00 -4.35
CA ARG A 91 -1.34 2.83 -3.49
C ARG A 91 0.14 2.55 -3.23
N VAL A 92 0.96 2.59 -4.28
CA VAL A 92 2.41 2.39 -4.18
C VAL A 92 3.05 3.50 -3.35
N ARG A 93 2.74 4.77 -3.64
CA ARG A 93 3.25 5.92 -2.88
C ARG A 93 2.94 5.85 -1.39
N VAL A 94 1.72 5.46 -1.03
CA VAL A 94 1.32 5.28 0.39
C VAL A 94 2.15 4.17 1.04
N ARG A 95 2.30 3.02 0.39
CA ARG A 95 3.11 1.90 0.90
C ARG A 95 4.56 2.31 1.15
N VAL A 96 5.19 3.01 0.21
CA VAL A 96 6.57 3.50 0.38
C VAL A 96 6.66 4.50 1.52
N ARG A 97 5.75 5.48 1.59
CA ARG A 97 5.75 6.49 2.64
C ARG A 97 5.62 5.88 4.04
N VAL A 98 4.75 4.88 4.21
CA VAL A 98 4.59 4.17 5.49
C VAL A 98 5.90 3.48 5.88
N ARG A 99 6.54 2.76 4.95
CA ARG A 99 7.82 2.08 5.20
C ARG A 99 8.92 3.05 5.62
N VAL A 100 9.10 4.16 4.89
CA VAL A 100 10.11 5.18 5.20
C VAL A 100 9.87 5.77 6.60
N ARG A 101 8.62 6.03 6.97
CA ARG A 101 8.27 6.55 8.30
C ARG A 101 8.56 5.55 9.41
N VAL A 102 8.20 4.28 9.22
CA VAL A 102 8.47 3.23 10.21
C VAL A 102 9.98 3.04 10.39
N ARG A 103 10.75 3.00 9.30
CA ARG A 103 12.21 2.94 9.37
C ARG A 103 12.79 4.13 10.13
N ALA A 104 12.37 5.35 9.82
CA ALA A 104 12.85 6.55 10.49
C ALA A 104 12.56 6.53 12.00
N ARG A 105 11.40 5.98 12.40
CA ARG A 105 11.06 5.78 13.82
C ARG A 105 12.04 4.82 14.50
N ILE A 106 12.30 3.66 13.90
CA ILE A 106 13.19 2.65 14.49
C ILE A 106 14.64 3.18 14.58
N ILE A 107 15.09 3.99 13.61
CA ILE A 107 16.40 4.65 13.69
C ILE A 107 16.48 5.59 14.89
N ARG A 108 15.41 6.35 15.18
CA ARG A 108 15.36 7.24 16.35
C ARG A 108 15.38 6.45 17.65
N GLU A 109 14.61 5.35 17.73
CA GLU A 109 14.61 4.44 18.88
C GLU A 109 16.03 3.89 19.14
N ARG A 110 16.72 3.41 18.10
CA ARG A 110 18.10 2.93 18.21
C ARG A 110 19.08 4.03 18.61
N THR A 111 18.92 5.25 18.10
CA THR A 111 19.78 6.38 18.48
C THR A 111 19.56 6.76 19.96
N ALA A 112 18.32 6.72 20.45
CA ALA A 112 18.01 6.95 21.85
C ALA A 112 18.65 5.89 22.76
N LEU A 113 18.47 4.61 22.44
CA LEU A 113 19.10 3.50 23.15
C LEU A 113 20.64 3.61 23.16
N CYS A 114 21.24 3.98 22.03
CA CYS A 114 22.67 4.22 21.94
C CYS A 114 23.13 5.35 22.88
N ASN A 115 22.33 6.40 23.05
CA ASN A 115 22.65 7.50 23.96
C ASN A 115 22.47 7.10 25.42
N GLU A 116 21.46 6.29 25.73
CA GLU A 116 21.23 5.72 27.05
C GLU A 116 22.40 4.83 27.49
N ILE A 117 22.83 3.88 26.65
CA ILE A 117 23.98 3.02 26.95
C ILE A 117 25.25 3.86 27.17
N ARG A 118 25.45 4.91 26.36
CA ARG A 118 26.61 5.82 26.55
C ARG A 118 26.55 6.57 27.87
N GLY A 119 25.37 7.03 28.27
CA GLY A 119 25.15 7.71 29.55
C GLY A 119 25.48 6.77 30.71
N LEU A 120 24.91 5.56 30.67
CA LEU A 120 25.16 4.50 31.65
C LEU A 120 26.65 4.18 31.75
N LEU A 121 27.34 3.92 30.63
CA LEU A 121 28.78 3.64 30.64
C LEU A 121 29.60 4.80 31.18
N SER A 122 29.19 6.05 30.93
CA SER A 122 29.85 7.23 31.48
C SER A 122 29.75 7.33 33.00
N GLU A 123 28.66 6.86 33.62
CA GLU A 123 28.52 6.81 35.08
C GLU A 123 29.52 5.84 35.72
N PHE A 124 29.96 4.82 34.97
CA PHE A 124 30.99 3.88 35.37
C PHE A 124 32.40 4.28 34.86
N GLY A 125 32.58 5.52 34.44
CA GLY A 125 33.88 6.07 34.02
C GLY A 125 34.29 5.76 32.57
N LEU A 126 33.44 5.07 31.79
CA LEU A 126 33.69 4.72 30.39
C LEU A 126 33.07 5.76 29.45
N VAL A 127 33.81 6.85 29.19
CA VAL A 127 33.35 7.93 28.30
C VAL A 127 33.60 7.58 26.83
N LEU A 128 32.52 7.43 26.05
CA LEU A 128 32.59 7.07 24.63
C LEU A 128 32.41 8.29 23.70
N PRO A 129 33.06 8.34 22.52
CA PRO A 129 32.81 9.38 21.51
C PRO A 129 31.48 9.16 20.78
N VAL A 130 30.77 10.22 20.39
CA VAL A 130 29.43 10.13 19.78
C VAL A 130 29.38 9.14 18.60
N GLY A 131 28.31 8.35 18.55
CA GLY A 131 27.99 7.47 17.43
C GLY A 131 27.93 5.99 17.80
N ILE A 132 27.03 5.28 17.11
CA ILE A 132 26.71 3.87 17.34
C ILE A 132 27.89 2.93 17.15
N ARG A 133 28.85 3.29 16.29
CA ARG A 133 30.03 2.46 16.00
C ARG A 133 30.86 2.15 17.25
N HIS A 134 30.98 3.10 18.17
CA HIS A 134 31.78 2.94 19.38
C HIS A 134 31.07 2.03 20.37
N VAL A 135 29.75 2.23 20.52
CA VAL A 135 28.87 1.39 21.36
C VAL A 135 28.91 -0.06 20.89
N ARG A 136 28.77 -0.30 19.58
CA ARG A 136 28.87 -1.65 19.00
C ARG A 136 30.23 -2.33 19.19
N LYS A 137 31.30 -1.55 19.31
CA LYS A 137 32.64 -2.09 19.52
C LYS A 137 32.87 -2.44 21.00
N ILE A 138 32.50 -1.52 21.89
CA ILE A 138 32.85 -1.63 23.32
C ILE A 138 31.93 -2.57 24.10
N LEU A 139 30.64 -2.68 23.75
CA LEU A 139 29.74 -3.58 24.49
C LEU A 139 30.24 -5.03 24.48
N PRO A 140 30.57 -5.64 23.33
CA PRO A 140 31.11 -7.00 23.31
C PRO A 140 32.41 -7.14 24.12
N GLU A 141 33.28 -6.11 24.09
CA GLU A 141 34.54 -6.10 24.86
C GLU A 141 34.25 -6.13 26.37
N ILE A 142 33.32 -5.29 26.86
CA ILE A 142 32.90 -5.27 28.28
C ILE A 142 32.25 -6.60 28.68
N LEU A 143 31.35 -7.13 27.86
CA LEU A 143 30.66 -8.39 28.14
C LEU A 143 31.63 -9.59 28.15
N SER A 144 32.73 -9.54 27.38
CA SER A 144 33.78 -10.56 27.43
C SER A 144 34.63 -10.51 28.71
N GLN A 145 34.65 -9.37 29.40
CA GLN A 145 35.39 -9.13 30.64
C GLN A 145 34.46 -9.11 31.86
N GLN A 146 33.35 -9.87 31.81
CA GLN A 146 32.28 -9.87 32.81
C GLN A 146 32.75 -10.02 34.27
N GLU A 147 33.85 -10.73 34.51
CA GLU A 147 34.43 -10.96 35.84
C GLU A 147 34.91 -9.67 36.54
N GLN A 148 35.15 -8.60 35.78
CA GLN A 148 35.61 -7.30 36.31
C GLN A 148 34.45 -6.40 36.74
N TRP A 149 33.21 -6.80 36.47
CA TRP A 149 32.03 -5.97 36.62
C TRP A 149 31.02 -6.63 37.55
N ASN A 150 30.10 -5.83 38.08
CA ASN A 150 28.99 -6.36 38.85
C ASN A 150 28.05 -7.17 37.96
N ASP A 151 27.65 -8.37 38.40
CA ASP A 151 26.72 -9.25 37.67
C ASP A 151 25.41 -8.57 37.23
N ARG A 152 24.84 -7.68 38.05
CA ARG A 152 23.60 -6.96 37.69
C ARG A 152 23.84 -5.98 36.55
N PHE A 153 25.01 -5.34 36.54
CA PHE A 153 25.41 -4.42 35.49
C PHE A 153 25.66 -5.15 34.17
N ILE A 154 26.34 -6.29 34.21
CA ILE A 154 26.53 -7.13 33.01
C ILE A 154 25.20 -7.63 32.44
N ARG A 155 24.28 -8.09 33.28
CA ARG A 155 22.93 -8.49 32.83
C ARG A 155 22.19 -7.34 32.14
N LEU A 156 22.23 -6.14 32.72
CA LEU A 156 21.63 -4.96 32.11
C LEU A 156 22.27 -4.63 30.75
N LEU A 157 23.59 -4.69 30.64
CA LEU A 157 24.29 -4.46 29.38
C LEU A 157 23.97 -5.53 28.32
N CYS A 158 23.77 -6.78 28.73
CA CYS A 158 23.29 -7.84 27.83
C CYS A 158 21.90 -7.51 27.28
N GLU A 159 20.95 -7.13 28.14
CA GLU A 159 19.58 -6.76 27.72
C GLU A 159 19.59 -5.59 26.73
N LEU A 160 20.37 -4.54 27.01
CA LEU A 160 20.51 -3.38 26.12
C LEU A 160 21.21 -3.74 24.79
N SER A 161 22.17 -4.67 24.83
CA SER A 161 22.84 -5.19 23.63
C SER A 161 21.86 -5.97 22.74
N GLU A 162 21.05 -6.86 23.34
CA GLU A 162 20.02 -7.61 22.63
C GLU A 162 18.98 -6.68 22.01
N GLU A 163 18.53 -5.65 22.74
CA GLU A 163 17.61 -4.65 22.21
C GLU A 163 18.20 -3.89 21.01
N MET A 164 19.47 -3.49 21.11
CA MET A 164 20.16 -2.82 20.00
C MET A 164 20.25 -3.72 18.76
N GLN A 165 20.58 -5.01 18.94
CA GLN A 165 20.62 -5.99 17.86
C GLN A 165 19.24 -6.16 17.21
N MET A 166 18.17 -6.30 18.01
CA MET A 166 16.80 -6.39 17.49
C MET A 166 16.40 -5.16 16.64
N LEU A 167 16.77 -3.96 17.08
CA LEU A 167 16.50 -2.73 16.33
C LEU A 167 17.28 -2.70 15.01
N ASP A 168 18.54 -3.13 15.00
CA ASP A 168 19.37 -3.21 13.80
C ASP A 168 18.85 -4.21 12.77
N GLU A 169 18.39 -5.38 13.22
CA GLU A 169 17.72 -6.36 12.36
C GLU A 169 16.42 -5.81 11.77
N ARG A 170 15.63 -5.08 12.58
CA ARG A 170 14.39 -4.44 12.09
C ARG A 170 14.72 -3.41 11.01
N ILE A 171 15.73 -2.55 11.21
CA ILE A 171 16.18 -1.59 10.19
C ILE A 171 16.61 -2.32 8.92
N SER A 172 17.45 -3.35 9.05
CA SER A 172 17.93 -4.16 7.91
C SER A 172 16.80 -4.81 7.13
N ARG A 173 15.76 -5.30 7.81
CA ARG A 173 14.54 -5.83 7.16
C ARG A 173 13.79 -4.75 6.36
N TYR A 174 13.71 -3.52 6.87
CA TYR A 174 13.11 -2.41 6.12
C TYR A 174 13.98 -1.93 4.96
N ASP A 175 15.30 -2.12 5.02
CA ASP A 175 16.24 -1.78 3.96
C ASP A 175 16.30 -2.83 2.84
N ARG A 176 16.10 -4.12 3.15
CA ARG A 176 16.08 -5.22 2.14
C ARG A 176 14.76 -5.33 1.36
N ARG A 177 13.62 -5.09 2.02
CA ARG A 177 12.28 -5.21 1.40
C ARG A 177 12.05 -4.42 0.11
N PRO A 178 12.62 -3.22 -0.09
CA PRO A 178 12.57 -2.51 -1.38
C PRO A 178 13.36 -3.22 -2.48
N HIS A 179 14.54 -3.77 -2.17
CA HIS A 179 15.39 -4.46 -3.15
C HIS A 179 14.78 -5.77 -3.65
N GLU A 180 14.10 -6.51 -2.78
CA GLU A 180 13.39 -7.74 -3.15
C GLU A 180 12.16 -7.42 -4.04
N ALA A 181 11.37 -6.41 -3.66
CA ALA A 181 10.22 -5.99 -4.47
C ALA A 181 10.61 -5.33 -5.81
N ALA A 182 11.81 -4.74 -5.89
CA ALA A 182 12.37 -4.15 -7.11
C ALA A 182 12.99 -5.17 -8.06
N ARG A 183 13.39 -6.35 -7.57
CA ARG A 183 14.05 -7.38 -8.39
C ARG A 183 13.12 -8.00 -9.44
N ASP A 184 11.82 -8.00 -9.18
CA ASP A 184 10.82 -8.67 -10.02
C ASP A 184 10.12 -7.71 -11.01
N ASP A 185 10.32 -6.40 -10.91
CA ASP A 185 9.69 -5.41 -11.80
C ASP A 185 10.72 -4.72 -12.70
N ILE A 186 10.64 -5.00 -14.00
CA ILE A 186 11.52 -4.45 -15.04
C ILE A 186 11.50 -2.90 -15.07
N ARG A 187 10.39 -2.28 -14.63
CA ARG A 187 10.22 -0.82 -14.61
C ARG A 187 11.01 -0.18 -13.48
N ILE A 188 11.07 -0.84 -12.32
CA ILE A 188 11.84 -0.37 -11.17
C ILE A 188 13.34 -0.46 -11.47
N LYS A 189 13.78 -1.51 -12.17
CA LYS A 189 15.18 -1.64 -12.64
C LYS A 189 15.58 -0.50 -13.57
N ARG A 190 14.74 -0.18 -14.57
CA ARG A 190 14.98 0.96 -15.48
C ARG A 190 14.96 2.31 -14.79
N LEU A 191 14.11 2.48 -13.78
CA LEU A 191 14.10 3.71 -12.95
C LEU A 191 15.35 3.82 -12.09
N MET A 192 15.91 2.71 -11.60
CA MET A 192 17.16 2.69 -10.84
C MET A 192 18.42 2.99 -11.68
N GLU A 193 18.37 2.81 -13.00
CA GLU A 193 19.46 3.19 -13.92
C GLU A 193 19.56 4.71 -14.16
N ILE A 194 18.51 5.46 -13.80
CA ILE A 194 18.52 6.92 -13.85
C ILE A 194 19.15 7.41 -12.52
N GLU A 195 20.33 8.04 -12.61
CA GLU A 195 21.24 8.44 -11.50
C GLU A 195 20.59 9.15 -10.29
N SER A 196 19.35 9.64 -10.40
CA SER A 196 18.63 10.36 -9.34
C SER A 196 17.65 9.52 -8.53
N PHE A 197 17.40 8.25 -8.89
CA PHE A 197 16.36 7.42 -8.26
C PHE A 197 16.95 6.23 -7.51
N GLY A 198 17.28 6.43 -6.23
CA GLY A 198 17.64 5.34 -5.33
C GLY A 198 16.52 4.28 -5.19
N PRO A 199 16.82 3.05 -4.73
CA PRO A 199 15.88 1.91 -4.71
C PRO A 199 14.57 2.19 -3.95
N ILE A 200 14.61 3.07 -2.95
CA ILE A 200 13.44 3.49 -2.17
C ILE A 200 12.51 4.39 -3.01
N VAL A 201 13.05 5.24 -3.87
CA VAL A 201 12.29 6.15 -4.73
C VAL A 201 11.88 5.45 -6.03
N ALA A 202 12.76 4.64 -6.61
CA ALA A 202 12.47 3.83 -7.79
C ALA A 202 11.36 2.81 -7.54
N SER A 203 11.31 2.17 -6.36
CA SER A 203 10.19 1.29 -5.97
C SER A 203 8.87 2.02 -5.71
N ALA A 204 8.86 3.36 -5.77
CA ALA A 204 7.69 4.20 -5.53
C ALA A 204 7.00 4.70 -6.82
N LEU A 205 7.65 4.55 -7.97
CA LEU A 205 7.22 5.00 -9.30
C LEU A 205 6.89 3.80 -10.19
#